data_AF-A0A925KFN2-F1
#
_entry.id   AF-A0A925KFN2-F1
#
_cell.length_a   1.000
_cell.length_b   1.000
_cell.length_c   1.000
_cell.angle_alpha   90.00
_cell.angle_beta   90.00
_cell.angle_gamma   90.00
#
_symmetry.space_group_name_H-M   'P 1'
#
loop_
_entity.id
_entity.type
_entity.pdbx_description
1 polymer ?
#
loop_
_entity_poly.entity_id
_entity_poly.type
_entity_poly.pdbx_seq_one_letter_code
_entity_poly.pdbx_strand_id
1 'polypeptide(L)'
;DVAAGTSNAGPSTTKRSIEGTGVVDDGQILVLGGLIEDRFEVTRSKVPLLGDIPILGALFRSESRTRKRTNLMVFLRPIVMRDADSAARFSDERYEQMRTQQQNTQPAPSLVMPINESPVLPQRTTPPAPPTRLTPDRAPLAPAPLPDTSPARPAAP
;
A
#
# COMPACT_ATOMS: atom_id res chain seq x y z
N ASP A 1 -15.08 22.15 -47.08
CA ASP A 1 -14.79 22.39 -45.65
C ASP A 1 -14.35 21.11 -44.99
N VAL A 2 -13.12 21.08 -44.46
CA VAL A 2 -12.59 19.95 -43.69
C VAL A 2 -12.77 20.28 -42.22
N ALA A 3 -13.70 19.59 -41.57
CA ALA A 3 -13.99 19.77 -40.15
C ALA A 3 -12.77 19.37 -39.32
N ALA A 4 -12.20 20.35 -38.61
CA ALA A 4 -11.12 20.16 -37.66
C ALA A 4 -11.60 19.28 -36.49
N GLY A 5 -10.89 18.17 -36.30
CA GLY A 5 -11.15 17.18 -35.27
C GLY A 5 -11.10 17.77 -33.86
N THR A 6 -12.22 17.64 -33.14
CA THR A 6 -12.23 17.71 -31.68
C THR A 6 -12.00 16.31 -31.13
N SER A 7 -10.72 15.90 -31.03
CA SER A 7 -10.34 14.72 -30.28
C SER A 7 -10.01 15.12 -28.85
N ASN A 8 -11.04 15.44 -28.07
CA ASN A 8 -10.96 15.49 -26.61
C ASN A 8 -11.91 14.44 -26.03
N ALA A 9 -11.52 13.17 -26.21
CA ALA A 9 -12.18 12.02 -25.63
C ALA A 9 -11.63 11.76 -24.21
N GLY A 10 -12.20 12.42 -23.21
CA GLY A 10 -12.04 12.08 -21.78
C GLY A 10 -10.65 12.29 -21.15
N PRO A 11 -10.54 12.14 -19.82
CA PRO A 11 -9.27 12.25 -19.11
C PRO A 11 -8.34 11.10 -19.51
N SER A 12 -7.14 11.43 -19.97
CA SER A 12 -6.07 10.46 -20.23
C SER A 12 -5.28 10.22 -18.94
N THR A 13 -5.09 8.96 -18.56
CA THR A 13 -4.28 8.56 -17.40
C THR A 13 -3.20 7.57 -17.81
N THR A 14 -2.01 7.69 -17.21
CA THR A 14 -0.91 6.75 -17.42
C THR A 14 -0.99 5.65 -16.36
N LYS A 15 -1.42 4.45 -16.75
CA LYS A 15 -1.46 3.28 -15.86
C LYS A 15 -0.18 2.45 -15.99
N ARG A 16 0.42 2.10 -14.85
CA ARG A 16 1.52 1.13 -14.76
C ARG A 16 1.02 -0.05 -13.92
N SER A 17 0.90 -1.23 -14.52
CA SER A 17 0.35 -2.44 -13.88
C SER A 17 1.32 -3.60 -14.06
N ILE A 18 1.48 -4.42 -13.03
CA ILE A 18 2.35 -5.61 -13.02
C ILE A 18 1.55 -6.75 -12.41
N GLU A 19 1.46 -7.88 -13.10
CA GLU A 19 0.84 -9.12 -12.63
C GLU A 19 1.87 -10.24 -12.75
N GLY A 20 2.03 -11.03 -11.70
CA GLY A 20 3.02 -12.10 -11.68
C GLY A 20 2.89 -12.96 -10.42
N THR A 21 3.42 -14.18 -10.50
CA THR A 21 3.51 -15.11 -9.38
C THR A 21 4.99 -15.38 -9.08
N GLY A 22 5.33 -15.49 -7.80
CA GLY A 22 6.70 -15.71 -7.37
C GLY A 22 6.74 -16.36 -5.99
N VAL A 23 7.81 -17.09 -5.72
CA VAL A 23 8.10 -17.68 -4.41
C VAL A 23 9.17 -16.83 -3.76
N VAL A 24 8.94 -16.45 -2.50
CA VAL A 24 9.84 -15.62 -1.70
C VAL A 24 9.76 -16.09 -0.25
N ASP A 25 10.89 -16.06 0.44
CA ASP A 25 10.96 -16.40 1.85
C ASP A 25 10.46 -15.26 2.74
N ASP A 26 10.10 -15.60 3.97
CA ASP A 26 9.65 -14.63 4.97
C ASP A 26 10.72 -13.54 5.23
N GLY A 27 10.30 -12.28 5.17
CA GLY A 27 11.17 -11.11 5.42
C GLY A 27 12.14 -10.74 4.30
N GLN A 28 12.28 -11.55 3.24
CA GLN A 28 13.15 -11.22 2.10
C GLN A 28 12.48 -10.21 1.16
N ILE A 29 13.29 -9.43 0.42
CA ILE A 29 12.76 -8.49 -0.59
C ILE A 29 12.78 -9.19 -1.94
N LEU A 30 11.61 -9.29 -2.58
CA LEU A 30 11.47 -9.73 -3.96
C LEU A 30 11.26 -8.51 -4.88
N VAL A 31 11.94 -8.51 -6.03
CA VAL A 31 11.72 -7.55 -7.11
C VAL A 31 10.61 -8.09 -8.02
N LEU A 32 9.44 -7.44 -7.99
CA LEU A 32 8.30 -7.85 -8.82
C LEU A 32 8.47 -7.43 -10.28
N GLY A 33 9.20 -6.34 -10.51
CA GLY A 33 9.47 -5.84 -11.85
C GLY A 33 9.92 -4.39 -11.83
N GLY A 34 10.09 -3.84 -13.03
CA GLY A 34 10.51 -2.48 -13.23
C GLY A 34 10.47 -2.08 -14.69
N LEU A 35 10.44 -0.78 -14.96
CA LEU A 35 10.52 -0.21 -16.29
C LEU A 35 11.72 0.73 -16.34
N ILE A 36 12.63 0.49 -17.28
CA ILE A 36 13.66 1.45 -17.67
C ILE A 36 13.27 1.98 -19.05
N GLU A 37 12.86 3.23 -19.10
CA GLU A 37 12.49 3.92 -20.34
C GLU A 37 13.53 5.01 -20.64
N ASP A 38 14.07 5.04 -21.86
CA ASP A 38 14.91 6.13 -22.35
C ASP A 38 14.24 6.74 -23.58
N ARG A 39 13.75 7.99 -23.46
CA ARG A 39 13.11 8.74 -24.53
C ARG A 39 14.08 9.78 -25.06
N PHE A 40 14.39 9.70 -26.35
CA PHE A 40 15.16 10.70 -27.10
C PHE A 40 14.23 11.48 -28.02
N GLU A 41 14.21 12.79 -27.88
CA GLU A 41 13.41 13.71 -28.70
C GLU A 41 14.33 14.77 -29.30
N VAL A 42 14.33 14.87 -30.63
CA VAL A 42 15.10 15.88 -31.37
C VAL A 42 14.11 16.72 -32.15
N THR A 43 13.91 17.96 -31.71
CA THR A 43 13.02 18.93 -32.35
C THR A 43 13.87 19.94 -33.08
N ARG A 44 13.78 19.97 -34.42
CA ARG A 44 14.50 20.90 -35.27
C ARG A 44 13.52 21.84 -35.97
N SER A 45 13.66 23.14 -35.72
CA SER A 45 12.90 24.20 -36.36
C SER A 45 13.87 25.07 -37.16
N LYS A 46 13.65 25.24 -38.47
CA LYS A 46 14.50 26.10 -39.31
C LYS A 46 13.68 26.98 -40.24
N VAL A 47 14.21 28.15 -40.57
CA VAL A 47 13.65 29.00 -41.64
C VAL A 47 14.02 28.38 -43.00
N PRO A 48 13.05 28.13 -43.90
CA PRO A 48 13.33 27.63 -45.26
C PRO A 48 14.27 28.60 -46.00
N LEU A 49 15.13 28.08 -46.88
CA LEU A 49 16.16 28.81 -47.63
C LEU A 49 17.35 29.31 -46.78
N LEU A 50 17.10 30.08 -45.71
CA LEU A 50 18.16 30.68 -44.88
C LEU A 50 18.82 29.68 -43.92
N GLY A 51 18.08 28.67 -43.45
CA GLY A 51 18.58 27.67 -42.50
C GLY A 51 19.59 26.67 -43.09
N ASP A 52 19.66 26.59 -44.43
CA ASP A 52 20.52 25.63 -45.16
C ASP A 52 21.82 26.25 -45.67
N ILE A 53 22.05 27.55 -45.42
CA ILE A 53 23.29 28.23 -45.80
C ILE A 53 24.45 27.67 -44.94
N PRO A 54 25.53 27.14 -45.55
CA PRO A 54 26.71 26.73 -44.79
C PRO A 54 27.31 27.94 -44.06
N ILE A 55 27.85 27.74 -42.85
CA ILE A 55 28.41 28.79 -41.97
C ILE A 55 27.33 29.67 -41.29
N LEU A 56 26.37 30.23 -42.04
CA LEU A 56 25.38 31.19 -41.48
C LEU A 56 24.05 30.57 -41.05
N GLY A 57 23.70 29.39 -41.55
CA GLY A 57 22.40 28.74 -41.28
C GLY A 57 22.17 28.36 -39.82
N ALA A 58 23.21 28.38 -38.97
CA ALA A 58 23.10 28.16 -37.53
C ALA A 58 22.29 29.26 -36.81
N LEU A 59 22.31 30.50 -37.32
CA LEU A 59 21.55 31.62 -36.75
C LEU A 59 20.04 31.54 -37.04
N PHE A 60 19.66 30.77 -38.08
CA PHE A 60 18.29 30.67 -38.59
C PHE A 60 17.66 29.28 -38.34
N ARG A 61 18.31 28.46 -37.49
CA ARG A 61 17.80 27.16 -37.05
C ARG A 61 17.89 27.04 -35.55
N SER A 62 16.87 26.43 -34.96
CA SER A 62 16.82 26.02 -33.57
C SER A 62 16.74 24.49 -33.52
N GLU A 63 17.60 23.88 -32.72
CA GLU A 63 17.58 22.45 -32.46
C GLU A 63 17.49 22.24 -30.96
N SER A 64 16.43 21.57 -30.52
CA SER A 64 16.25 21.14 -29.15
C SER A 64 16.43 19.63 -29.07
N ARG A 65 17.34 19.19 -28.19
CA ARG A 65 17.58 17.78 -27.91
C ARG A 65 17.18 17.50 -26.47
N THR A 66 16.17 16.68 -26.30
CA THR A 66 15.70 16.25 -24.97
C THR A 66 15.95 14.76 -24.82
N ARG A 67 16.63 14.38 -23.74
CA ARG A 67 16.76 12.98 -23.32
C ARG A 67 16.10 12.81 -21.96
N LYS A 68 15.16 11.88 -21.85
CA LYS A 68 14.45 11.58 -20.60
C LYS A 68 14.59 10.11 -20.25
N ARG A 69 15.29 9.83 -19.15
CA ARG A 69 15.42 8.48 -18.59
C ARG A 69 14.49 8.32 -17.39
N THR A 70 13.64 7.30 -17.42
CA THR A 70 12.74 6.94 -16.32
C THR A 70 13.11 5.54 -15.83
N ASN A 71 13.42 5.42 -14.54
CA ASN A 71 13.66 4.13 -13.90
C ASN A 71 12.57 3.91 -12.84
N LEU A 72 11.81 2.84 -13.00
CA LEU A 72 10.81 2.39 -12.04
C LEU A 72 11.17 0.98 -11.60
N MET A 73 11.14 0.73 -10.30
CA MET A 73 11.31 -0.60 -9.72
C MET A 73 10.24 -0.80 -8.65
N VAL A 74 9.68 -2.00 -8.58
CA VAL A 74 8.66 -2.37 -7.60
C VAL A 74 9.17 -3.53 -6.76
N PHE A 75 9.21 -3.30 -5.45
CA PHE A 75 9.70 -4.25 -4.46
C PHE A 75 8.56 -4.68 -3.55
N LEU A 76 8.62 -5.93 -3.08
CA LEU A 76 7.70 -6.47 -2.09
C LEU A 76 8.50 -7.22 -1.02
N ARG A 77 8.12 -7.03 0.24
CA ARG A 77 8.63 -7.81 1.36
C ARG A 77 7.45 -8.47 2.08
N PRO A 78 7.24 -9.79 1.96
CA PRO A 78 6.25 -10.49 2.76
C PRO A 78 6.71 -10.60 4.21
N ILE A 79 5.74 -10.65 5.13
CA ILE A 79 5.97 -10.93 6.55
C ILE A 79 4.94 -11.97 6.97
N VAL A 80 5.40 -13.11 7.49
CA VAL A 80 4.55 -14.25 7.90
C VAL A 80 4.34 -14.22 9.40
N MET A 81 3.15 -13.79 9.82
CA MET A 81 2.75 -13.79 11.23
C MET A 81 2.01 -15.10 11.55
N ARG A 82 2.59 -15.93 12.43
CA ARG A 82 2.04 -17.26 12.77
C ARG A 82 1.09 -17.22 13.98
N ASP A 83 1.22 -16.20 14.79
CA ASP A 83 0.61 -16.05 16.11
C ASP A 83 0.08 -14.63 16.31
N ALA A 84 -0.98 -14.52 17.13
CA ALA A 84 -1.63 -13.25 17.42
C ALA A 84 -0.70 -12.29 18.17
N ASP A 85 0.21 -12.81 18.99
CA ASP A 85 1.16 -12.01 19.78
C ASP A 85 2.21 -11.34 18.89
N SER A 86 2.79 -12.07 17.92
CA SER A 86 3.68 -11.48 16.93
C SER A 86 2.98 -10.46 16.04
N ALA A 87 1.71 -10.70 15.69
CA ALA A 87 0.90 -9.77 14.92
C ALA A 87 0.64 -8.45 15.67
N ALA A 88 0.31 -8.56 16.94
CA ALA A 88 0.16 -7.46 17.87
C ALA A 88 1.44 -6.63 17.97
N ARG A 89 2.58 -7.28 18.24
CA ARG A 89 3.89 -6.63 18.38
C ARG A 89 4.30 -5.86 17.13
N PHE A 90 4.10 -6.45 15.95
CA PHE A 90 4.39 -5.76 14.69
C PHE A 90 3.53 -4.50 14.50
N SER A 91 2.24 -4.58 14.86
CA SER A 91 1.33 -3.44 14.78
C SER A 91 1.68 -2.35 15.79
N ASP A 92 2.09 -2.74 16.99
CA ASP A 92 2.56 -1.83 18.04
C ASP A 92 3.82 -1.07 17.60
N GLU A 93 4.79 -1.77 17.02
CA GLU A 93 6.01 -1.15 16.49
C GLU A 93 5.71 -0.11 15.40
N ARG A 94 4.81 -0.43 14.46
CA ARG A 94 4.39 0.50 13.41
C ARG A 94 3.63 1.71 13.96
N TYR A 95 2.81 1.49 14.98
CA TYR A 95 2.07 2.55 15.65
C TYR A 95 3.02 3.56 16.33
N GLU A 96 3.97 3.06 17.11
CA GLU A 96 4.96 3.92 17.79
C GLU A 96 5.89 4.62 16.79
N GLN A 97 6.23 3.95 15.67
CA GLN A 97 6.98 4.57 14.57
C GLN A 97 6.23 5.79 13.99
N MET A 98 4.93 5.64 13.70
CA MET A 98 4.11 6.73 13.15
C MET A 98 3.95 7.87 14.16
N ARG A 99 3.71 7.54 15.43
CA ARG A 99 3.58 8.53 16.51
C ARG A 99 4.86 9.35 16.67
N THR A 100 6.02 8.68 16.70
CA THR A 100 7.32 9.36 16.80
C THR A 100 7.56 10.27 15.61
N GLN A 101 7.20 9.83 14.39
CA GLN A 101 7.33 10.66 13.20
C GLN A 101 6.43 11.91 13.27
N GLN A 102 5.16 11.76 13.68
CA GLN A 102 4.24 12.89 13.84
C GLN A 102 4.73 13.89 14.89
N GLN A 103 5.26 13.38 16.01
CA GLN A 103 5.79 14.22 17.08
C GLN A 103 7.00 15.03 16.61
N ASN A 104 7.85 14.43 15.76
CA ASN A 104 9.03 15.08 15.18
C ASN A 104 8.69 16.07 14.06
N THR A 105 7.60 15.87 13.33
CA THR A 105 7.15 16.77 12.25
C THR A 105 6.18 17.84 12.72
N GLN A 106 6.08 18.08 14.04
CA GLN A 106 5.22 19.13 14.55
C GLN A 106 5.65 20.51 14.02
N PRO A 107 4.72 21.33 13.53
CA PRO A 107 5.04 22.66 13.05
C PRO A 107 5.65 23.52 14.16
N ALA A 108 6.66 24.33 13.83
CA ALA A 108 7.25 25.25 14.80
C ALA A 108 6.21 26.28 15.26
N PRO A 109 6.02 26.50 16.57
CA PRO A 109 4.96 27.33 17.11
C PRO A 109 4.97 28.73 16.48
N SER A 110 3.86 29.14 15.86
CA SER A 110 3.68 30.45 15.26
C SER A 110 2.85 31.36 16.18
N LEU A 111 3.34 32.58 16.41
CA LEU A 111 2.64 33.61 17.21
C LEU A 111 1.49 34.29 16.45
N VAL A 112 1.48 34.19 15.10
CA VAL A 112 0.52 34.90 14.22
C VAL A 112 -0.70 34.05 13.90
N MET A 113 -0.57 32.73 13.93
CA MET A 113 -1.67 31.79 13.70
C MET A 113 -1.67 30.73 14.83
N PRO A 114 -2.72 30.68 15.68
CA PRO A 114 -2.76 29.79 16.85
C PRO A 114 -3.07 28.31 16.53
N ILE A 115 -3.26 27.96 15.26
CA ILE A 115 -3.58 26.59 14.82
C ILE A 115 -2.27 25.94 14.35
N ASN A 116 -1.44 25.53 15.29
CA ASN A 116 -0.06 25.15 14.98
C ASN A 116 0.30 23.72 15.41
N GLU A 117 -0.64 23.01 16.04
CA GLU A 117 -0.44 21.63 16.49
C GLU A 117 -1.16 20.68 15.53
N SER A 118 -0.41 19.74 14.96
CA SER A 118 -0.98 18.66 14.17
C SER A 118 -1.45 17.53 15.08
N PRO A 119 -2.58 16.85 14.79
CA PRO A 119 -3.03 15.70 15.57
C PRO A 119 -1.93 14.64 15.67
N VAL A 120 -1.58 14.26 16.90
CA VAL A 120 -0.65 13.16 17.18
C VAL A 120 -1.41 11.93 17.65
N LEU A 121 -0.93 10.75 17.27
CA LEU A 121 -1.49 9.49 17.76
C LEU A 121 -1.36 9.39 19.30
N PRO A 122 -2.40 8.88 20.00
CA PRO A 122 -2.32 8.65 21.44
C PRO A 122 -1.25 7.60 21.81
N GLN A 123 -0.93 7.46 23.08
CA GLN A 123 0.01 6.42 23.52
C GLN A 123 -0.74 5.10 23.66
N ARG A 124 -0.20 3.99 23.12
CA ARG A 124 -0.85 2.69 23.25
C ARG A 124 -0.52 2.06 24.61
N THR A 125 -1.30 2.41 25.64
CA THR A 125 -1.04 1.97 27.04
C THR A 125 -1.70 0.65 27.42
N THR A 126 -2.44 0.01 26.51
CA THR A 126 -3.21 -1.21 26.82
C THR A 126 -2.66 -2.38 26.01
N PRO A 127 -2.18 -3.46 26.67
CA PRO A 127 -1.82 -4.69 25.99
C PRO A 127 -2.99 -5.15 25.10
N PRO A 128 -2.71 -5.68 23.90
CA PRO A 128 -3.76 -6.22 23.04
C PRO A 128 -4.49 -7.31 23.83
N ALA A 129 -5.82 -7.14 23.98
CA ALA A 129 -6.64 -8.17 24.58
C ALA A 129 -6.40 -9.48 23.80
N PRO A 130 -6.13 -10.61 24.47
CA PRO A 130 -5.96 -11.87 23.79
C PRO A 130 -7.21 -12.11 22.93
N PRO A 131 -7.07 -12.67 21.71
CA PRO A 131 -8.23 -13.00 20.91
C PRO A 131 -9.12 -13.88 21.77
N THR A 132 -10.34 -13.41 22.04
CA THR A 132 -11.36 -14.22 22.71
C THR A 132 -11.49 -15.48 21.88
N ARG A 133 -10.89 -16.58 22.35
CA ARG A 133 -11.19 -17.89 21.82
C ARG A 133 -12.69 -18.01 22.07
N LEU A 134 -13.48 -18.07 21.00
CA LEU A 134 -14.84 -18.56 21.09
C LEU A 134 -14.69 -19.98 21.65
N THR A 135 -14.78 -20.13 22.96
CA THR A 135 -14.97 -21.44 23.58
C THR A 135 -16.22 -21.99 22.92
N PRO A 136 -16.14 -23.10 22.16
CA PRO A 136 -17.35 -23.78 21.77
C PRO A 136 -18.03 -24.14 23.08
N ASP A 137 -19.22 -23.57 23.28
CA ASP A 137 -20.10 -23.86 24.39
C ASP A 137 -20.31 -25.37 24.45
N ARG A 138 -19.50 -26.04 25.27
CA ARG A 138 -19.69 -27.45 25.60
C ARG A 138 -20.33 -27.49 26.97
N ALA A 139 -21.65 -27.35 26.99
CA ALA A 139 -22.48 -27.86 28.05
C ALA A 139 -23.47 -28.88 27.46
N PRO A 140 -23.21 -30.19 27.52
CA PRO A 140 -24.33 -31.10 27.60
C PRO A 140 -24.89 -30.96 29.02
N LEU A 141 -26.12 -30.45 29.13
CA LEU A 141 -26.93 -30.59 30.34
C LEU A 141 -26.84 -32.05 30.79
N ALA A 142 -26.31 -32.28 32.00
CA ALA A 142 -26.48 -33.57 32.66
C ALA A 142 -27.98 -33.79 32.88
N PRO A 143 -28.58 -34.92 32.43
CA PRO A 143 -29.94 -35.24 32.81
C PRO A 143 -29.98 -35.59 34.31
N ALA A 144 -30.96 -35.04 35.01
CA ALA A 144 -31.20 -35.29 36.43
C ALA A 144 -31.33 -36.80 36.75
N PRO A 145 -30.92 -37.27 37.94
CA PRO A 145 -31.11 -38.66 38.32
C PRO A 145 -32.60 -38.93 38.57
N LEU A 146 -33.13 -39.99 37.94
CA LEU A 146 -34.47 -40.52 38.20
C LEU A 146 -34.50 -41.21 39.58
N PRO A 147 -35.62 -41.16 40.32
CA PRO A 147 -35.75 -41.90 41.57
C PRO A 147 -35.78 -43.42 41.33
N ASP A 148 -34.99 -44.14 42.12
CA ASP A 148 -34.96 -45.60 42.21
C ASP A 148 -36.38 -46.17 42.41
N THR A 149 -36.82 -47.03 41.49
CA THR A 149 -37.95 -47.93 41.73
C THR A 149 -37.40 -49.35 41.83
N SER A 150 -37.21 -49.81 43.06
CA SER A 150 -36.81 -51.16 43.41
C SER A 150 -37.85 -52.19 42.93
N PRO A 151 -37.46 -53.31 42.27
CA PRO A 151 -38.41 -54.35 41.89
C PRO A 151 -38.67 -55.30 43.07
N ALA A 152 -39.88 -55.25 43.60
CA ALA A 152 -40.34 -56.21 44.60
C ALA A 152 -40.83 -57.51 43.93
N ARG A 153 -39.97 -58.55 44.07
CA ARG A 153 -40.25 -59.97 44.33
C ARG A 153 -41.19 -60.77 43.38
N PRO A 154 -40.72 -61.92 42.84
CA PRO A 154 -41.58 -62.91 42.20
C PRO A 154 -42.18 -63.87 43.25
N ALA A 155 -43.42 -64.31 43.04
CA ALA A 155 -43.96 -65.51 43.67
C ALA A 155 -44.93 -66.22 42.71
N ALA A 156 -44.56 -67.47 42.43
CA ALA A 156 -45.24 -68.55 41.72
C ALA A 156 -46.54 -69.00 42.45
N PRO A 157 -47.26 -70.05 42.03
CA PRO A 157 -47.08 -70.95 40.87
C PRO A 157 -48.16 -70.88 39.78
#